data_AF-A0A3S1C0A7-F1
#
_entry.id   AF-A0A3S1C0A7-F1
#
_cell.length_a   1.000
_cell.length_b   1.000
_cell.length_c   1.000
_cell.angle_alpha   90.00
_cell.angle_beta   90.00
_cell.angle_gamma   90.00
#
_symmetry.space_group_name_H-M   'P 1'
#
loop_
_entity.id
_entity.type
_entity.pdbx_description
1 polymer ?
#
loop_
_entity_poly.entity_id
_entity_poly.type
_entity_poly.pdbx_seq_one_letter_code
_entity_poly.pdbx_strand_id
1 'polypeptide(L)'
;MNTVLVQSEAVELLSRLTGRRLNHTDVNKSVIFLSALVTMTLGVMFADGVVTESETRLLEKTIEQLVPKKGDVPVLIQLLIEGIRENPVYKNPSEWLKLTTSLSLEEKILLISFSYEMSAVDGEIASGEREYLRATANILKIPPQYTEVLEVWYTSKYIENIAVWKELQNLINPKNFDYLGLRFVSLDSVELLTRITGKKLVKSDINTIILFLTSLLTMSWGVMMADGMQQKVEKQLLVKTIKRLIPQKDNDVRELMEILLEKVPQSDIYQQPQEWLKLTSSLSEPEKILLISFCYEMSAVDGEISVEERKYLHSAGSWLSIEPQYVNFLEAVFGGDGIDDTVVLKRLKSIIHPDKFQEINEIFVDAARYILDTLEVLSF
;
A
#
# COMPACT_ATOMS: atom_id res chain seq x y z
N MET A 1 -14.12 17.42 -12.79
CA MET A 1 -14.88 16.99 -11.59
C MET A 1 -16.08 16.18 -12.06
N ASN A 2 -15.99 14.86 -12.05
CA ASN A 2 -17.14 13.97 -12.20
C ASN A 2 -17.56 13.54 -10.78
N THR A 3 -18.35 14.39 -10.11
CA THR A 3 -19.02 13.99 -8.86
C THR A 3 -20.15 13.04 -9.25
N VAL A 4 -19.86 11.73 -9.27
CA VAL A 4 -20.90 10.72 -9.17
C VAL A 4 -21.68 11.05 -7.89
N LEU A 5 -22.96 11.41 -8.04
CA LEU A 5 -23.81 11.80 -6.91
C LEU A 5 -23.85 10.65 -5.90
N VAL A 6 -23.42 10.93 -4.67
CA VAL A 6 -23.66 10.03 -3.54
C VAL A 6 -25.16 9.98 -3.31
N GLN A 7 -25.72 8.78 -3.37
CA GLN A 7 -27.16 8.55 -3.24
C GLN A 7 -27.65 8.94 -1.84
N SER A 8 -28.82 9.57 -1.77
CA SER A 8 -29.42 10.04 -0.52
C SER A 8 -29.65 8.90 0.47
N GLU A 9 -29.97 7.71 -0.05
CA GLU A 9 -30.18 6.49 0.72
C GLU A 9 -28.92 6.02 1.45
N ALA A 10 -27.74 6.23 0.86
CA ALA A 10 -26.47 5.92 1.51
C ALA A 10 -26.18 6.89 2.65
N VAL A 11 -26.42 8.20 2.43
CA VAL A 11 -26.24 9.24 3.46
C VAL A 11 -27.18 9.01 4.64
N GLU A 12 -28.44 8.66 4.38
CA GLU A 12 -29.43 8.34 5.41
C GLU A 12 -29.03 7.11 6.21
N LEU A 13 -28.61 6.05 5.54
CA LEU A 13 -28.14 4.83 6.19
C LEU A 13 -26.94 5.12 7.11
N LEU A 14 -25.94 5.85 6.61
CA LEU A 14 -24.76 6.21 7.40
C LEU A 14 -25.11 7.15 8.55
N SER A 15 -26.04 8.08 8.36
CA SER A 15 -26.52 8.96 9.44
C SER A 15 -27.14 8.16 10.57
N ARG A 16 -27.98 7.17 10.22
CA ARG A 16 -28.61 6.27 11.19
C ARG A 16 -27.58 5.41 11.92
N LEU A 17 -26.63 4.81 11.20
CA LEU A 17 -25.63 3.93 11.81
C LEU A 17 -24.65 4.68 12.70
N THR A 18 -24.24 5.89 12.31
CA THR A 18 -23.25 6.67 13.07
C THR A 18 -23.87 7.53 14.17
N GLY A 19 -25.21 7.63 14.22
CA GLY A 19 -25.92 8.55 15.10
C GLY A 19 -25.69 10.04 14.77
N ARG A 20 -25.03 10.34 13.65
CA ARG A 20 -24.71 11.71 13.22
C ARG A 20 -25.65 12.15 12.10
N ARG A 21 -26.01 13.43 12.07
CA ARG A 21 -26.75 14.00 10.95
C ARG A 21 -25.80 14.33 9.81
N LEU A 22 -25.54 13.36 8.94
CA LEU A 22 -24.68 13.54 7.77
C LEU A 22 -25.46 14.17 6.62
N ASN A 23 -24.74 14.87 5.75
CA ASN A 23 -25.22 15.39 4.48
C ASN A 23 -24.30 14.94 3.33
N HIS A 24 -24.64 15.28 2.09
CA HIS A 24 -23.87 14.86 0.91
C HIS A 24 -22.43 15.39 0.86
N THR A 25 -22.09 16.44 1.62
CA THR A 25 -20.72 16.96 1.72
C THR A 25 -19.88 16.22 2.76
N ASP A 26 -20.53 15.61 3.76
CA ASP A 26 -19.86 14.79 4.78
C ASP A 26 -19.50 13.39 4.25
N VAL A 27 -20.21 12.93 3.22
CA VAL A 27 -20.08 11.57 2.66
C VAL A 27 -19.43 11.65 1.29
N ASN A 28 -18.12 11.37 1.24
CA ASN A 28 -17.37 11.25 -0.01
C ASN A 28 -17.19 9.78 -0.44
N LYS A 29 -16.56 9.54 -1.60
CA LYS A 29 -16.36 8.17 -2.12
C LYS A 29 -15.55 7.27 -1.17
N SER A 30 -14.55 7.82 -0.48
CA SER A 30 -13.73 7.07 0.48
C SER A 30 -14.58 6.58 1.65
N VAL A 31 -15.45 7.45 2.18
CA VAL A 31 -16.38 7.11 3.27
C VAL A 31 -17.36 6.03 2.84
N ILE A 32 -17.94 6.13 1.63
CA ILE A 32 -18.83 5.10 1.09
C ILE A 32 -18.11 3.75 0.97
N PHE A 33 -16.92 3.74 0.37
CA PHE A 33 -16.15 2.52 0.18
C PHE A 33 -15.78 1.87 1.53
N LEU A 34 -15.23 2.65 2.47
CA LEU A 34 -14.88 2.16 3.81
C LEU A 34 -16.11 1.66 4.56
N SER A 35 -17.26 2.31 4.38
CA SER A 35 -18.50 1.88 5.05
C SER A 35 -19.01 0.55 4.52
N ALA A 36 -18.97 0.36 3.19
CA ALA A 36 -19.28 -0.92 2.58
C ALA A 36 -18.29 -2.01 3.04
N LEU A 37 -17.00 -1.65 3.16
CA LEU A 37 -15.94 -2.57 3.59
C LEU A 37 -16.16 -3.06 5.01
N VAL A 38 -16.37 -2.15 5.96
CA VAL A 38 -16.69 -2.50 7.35
C VAL A 38 -17.96 -3.35 7.41
N THR A 39 -19.00 -2.98 6.67
CA THR A 39 -20.27 -3.73 6.67
C THR A 39 -20.08 -5.16 6.17
N MET A 40 -19.36 -5.35 5.06
CA MET A 40 -19.16 -6.68 4.47
C MET A 40 -18.18 -7.54 5.26
N THR A 41 -17.12 -6.96 5.81
CA THR A 41 -16.15 -7.69 6.66
C THR A 41 -16.80 -8.14 7.97
N LEU A 42 -17.56 -7.28 8.65
CA LEU A 42 -18.36 -7.70 9.81
C LEU A 42 -19.41 -8.76 9.42
N GLY A 43 -20.00 -8.65 8.22
CA GLY A 43 -20.92 -9.64 7.71
C GLY A 43 -20.35 -11.05 7.64
N VAL A 44 -19.12 -11.16 7.14
CA VAL A 44 -18.35 -12.40 7.11
C VAL A 44 -18.02 -12.88 8.52
N MET A 45 -17.45 -12.02 9.37
CA MET A 45 -17.00 -12.40 10.72
C MET A 45 -18.15 -12.96 11.59
N PHE A 46 -19.39 -12.51 11.35
CA PHE A 46 -20.56 -12.98 12.08
C PHE A 46 -21.36 -14.06 11.33
N ALA A 47 -20.90 -14.53 10.17
CA ALA A 47 -21.66 -15.44 9.32
C ALA A 47 -21.81 -16.85 9.91
N ASP A 48 -20.79 -17.33 10.61
CA ASP A 48 -20.80 -18.63 11.30
C ASP A 48 -21.22 -18.53 12.78
N GLY A 49 -21.39 -17.30 13.28
CA GLY A 49 -21.81 -17.00 14.65
C GLY A 49 -20.66 -16.96 15.67
N VAL A 50 -19.40 -17.10 15.26
CA VAL A 50 -18.23 -17.09 16.15
C VAL A 50 -17.19 -16.10 15.65
N VAL A 51 -17.02 -14.99 16.37
CA VAL A 51 -15.93 -14.05 16.07
C VAL A 51 -14.68 -14.43 16.87
N THR A 52 -13.58 -14.64 16.18
CA THR A 52 -12.27 -14.94 16.75
C THR A 52 -11.46 -13.67 17.04
N GLU A 53 -10.45 -13.81 17.90
CA GLU A 53 -9.51 -12.72 18.17
C GLU A 53 -8.67 -12.37 16.92
N SER A 54 -8.33 -13.36 16.10
CA SER A 54 -7.60 -13.18 14.83
C SER A 54 -8.37 -12.32 13.84
N GLU A 55 -9.67 -12.56 13.64
CA GLU A 55 -10.50 -11.74 12.76
C GLU A 55 -10.66 -10.31 13.29
N THR A 56 -10.81 -10.16 14.61
CA THR A 56 -10.90 -8.83 15.24
C THR A 56 -9.63 -8.02 14.99
N ARG A 57 -8.45 -8.63 15.23
CA ARG A 57 -7.15 -7.98 14.96
C ARG A 57 -6.95 -7.68 13.48
N LEU A 58 -7.39 -8.57 12.59
CA LEU A 58 -7.31 -8.38 11.15
C LEU A 58 -8.17 -7.19 10.68
N LEU A 59 -9.37 -7.04 11.24
CA LEU A 59 -10.22 -5.90 10.97
C LEU A 59 -9.56 -4.61 11.43
N GLU A 60 -9.05 -4.58 12.66
CA GLU A 60 -8.34 -3.42 13.21
C GLU A 60 -7.16 -3.01 12.33
N LYS A 61 -6.29 -3.96 11.94
CA LYS A 61 -5.18 -3.70 11.00
C LYS A 61 -5.66 -3.12 9.68
N THR A 62 -6.70 -3.73 9.09
CA THR A 62 -7.25 -3.27 7.80
C THR A 62 -7.75 -1.84 7.90
N ILE A 63 -8.44 -1.49 8.99
CA ILE A 63 -8.95 -0.14 9.24
C ILE A 63 -7.80 0.83 9.49
N GLU A 64 -6.82 0.50 10.32
CA GLU A 64 -5.66 1.34 10.61
C GLU A 64 -4.82 1.67 9.36
N GLN A 65 -4.78 0.75 8.39
CA GLN A 65 -4.05 0.93 7.14
C GLN A 65 -4.80 1.79 6.13
N LEU A 66 -6.12 1.57 6.00
CA LEU A 66 -6.91 2.23 4.96
C LEU A 66 -7.44 3.60 5.41
N VAL A 67 -7.79 3.75 6.68
CA VAL A 67 -8.39 4.98 7.18
C VAL A 67 -7.32 6.06 7.34
N PRO A 68 -7.49 7.26 6.74
CA PRO A 68 -6.56 8.37 6.90
C PRO A 68 -6.36 8.72 8.38
N LYS A 69 -5.12 8.99 8.81
CA LYS A 69 -4.81 9.20 10.24
C LYS A 69 -5.36 10.51 10.82
N LYS A 70 -5.77 11.46 9.98
CA LYS A 70 -6.32 12.75 10.41
C LYS A 70 -7.69 13.03 9.78
N GLY A 71 -8.38 14.01 10.35
CA GLY A 71 -9.71 14.44 9.94
C GLY A 71 -10.84 13.66 10.62
N ASP A 72 -12.05 13.79 10.10
CA ASP A 72 -13.26 13.23 10.71
C ASP A 72 -13.54 11.77 10.32
N VAL A 73 -12.87 11.26 9.27
CA VAL A 73 -13.09 9.89 8.76
C VAL A 73 -12.81 8.82 9.82
N PRO A 74 -11.72 8.85 10.61
CA PRO A 74 -11.50 7.90 11.71
C PRO A 74 -12.67 7.81 12.68
N VAL A 75 -13.17 8.96 13.13
CA VAL A 75 -14.26 9.02 14.11
C VAL A 75 -15.55 8.48 13.49
N LEU A 76 -15.80 8.81 12.22
CA LEU A 76 -16.96 8.31 11.50
C LEU A 76 -16.93 6.79 11.35
N ILE A 77 -15.78 6.21 11.00
CA ILE A 77 -15.61 4.76 10.83
C ILE A 77 -15.74 4.03 12.17
N GLN A 78 -15.21 4.59 13.27
CA GLN A 78 -15.39 4.01 14.60
C GLN A 78 -16.88 3.95 14.99
N LEU A 79 -17.59 5.07 14.85
CA LEU A 79 -19.04 5.12 15.11
C LEU A 79 -19.82 4.17 14.21
N LEU A 80 -19.37 4.00 12.96
CA LEU A 80 -19.99 3.07 12.03
C LEU A 80 -19.80 1.60 12.48
N ILE A 81 -18.60 1.21 12.93
CA ILE A 81 -18.33 -0.14 13.44
C ILE A 81 -19.25 -0.45 14.63
N GLU A 82 -19.37 0.49 15.57
CA GLU A 82 -20.28 0.37 16.71
C GLU A 82 -21.74 0.26 16.25
N GLY A 83 -22.18 1.17 15.39
CA GLY A 83 -23.53 1.21 14.86
C GLY A 83 -23.94 -0.05 14.09
N ILE A 84 -23.02 -0.66 13.34
CA ILE A 84 -23.25 -1.92 12.60
C ILE A 84 -23.31 -3.11 13.57
N ARG A 85 -22.52 -3.11 14.66
CA ARG A 85 -22.60 -4.15 15.69
C ARG A 85 -23.95 -4.12 16.41
N GLU A 86 -24.48 -2.93 16.69
CA GLU A 86 -25.80 -2.74 17.31
C GLU A 86 -26.95 -3.00 16.32
N ASN A 87 -26.77 -2.59 15.07
CA ASN A 87 -27.75 -2.73 13.99
C ASN A 87 -27.12 -3.56 12.88
N PRO A 88 -27.27 -4.89 12.88
CA PRO A 88 -26.54 -5.80 11.99
C PRO A 88 -27.05 -5.73 10.54
N VAL A 89 -26.84 -4.59 9.90
CA VAL A 89 -27.27 -4.27 8.52
C VAL A 89 -26.68 -5.24 7.50
N TYR A 90 -25.53 -5.84 7.81
CA TYR A 90 -24.90 -6.88 7.01
C TYR A 90 -25.76 -8.14 6.82
N LYS A 91 -26.75 -8.38 7.70
CA LYS A 91 -27.74 -9.46 7.57
C LYS A 91 -28.87 -9.14 6.58
N ASN A 92 -29.03 -7.88 6.18
CA ASN A 92 -30.09 -7.44 5.28
C ASN A 92 -29.51 -6.87 3.97
N PRO A 93 -29.48 -7.66 2.89
CA PRO A 93 -29.02 -7.22 1.56
C PRO A 93 -29.61 -5.89 1.09
N SER A 94 -30.90 -5.65 1.32
CA SER A 94 -31.55 -4.41 0.88
C SER A 94 -31.00 -3.16 1.59
N GLU A 95 -30.47 -3.31 2.79
CA GLU A 95 -29.85 -2.21 3.54
C GLU A 95 -28.43 -1.95 3.07
N TRP A 96 -27.55 -2.96 3.11
CA TRP A 96 -26.15 -2.73 2.74
C TRP A 96 -25.94 -2.49 1.23
N LEU A 97 -26.87 -2.90 0.37
CA LEU A 97 -26.87 -2.52 -1.05
C LEU A 97 -26.91 -1.00 -1.24
N LYS A 98 -27.49 -0.23 -0.31
CA LYS A 98 -27.47 1.23 -0.36
C LYS A 98 -26.04 1.78 -0.37
N LEU A 99 -25.09 1.08 0.26
CA LEU A 99 -23.67 1.45 0.30
C LEU A 99 -22.87 1.01 -0.93
N THR A 100 -23.37 0.04 -1.71
CA THR A 100 -22.63 -0.57 -2.83
C THR A 100 -23.22 -0.23 -4.19
N THR A 101 -24.38 0.42 -4.24
CA THR A 101 -25.08 0.74 -5.48
C THR A 101 -24.28 1.68 -6.39
N SER A 102 -23.56 2.65 -5.81
CA SER A 102 -22.70 3.57 -6.56
C SER A 102 -21.34 3.01 -6.91
N LEU A 103 -21.00 1.79 -6.44
CA LEU A 103 -19.69 1.21 -6.65
C LEU A 103 -19.57 0.54 -8.02
N SER A 104 -18.42 0.74 -8.66
CA SER A 104 -18.03 0.04 -9.89
C SER A 104 -17.86 -1.46 -9.64
N LEU A 105 -17.71 -2.24 -10.72
CA LEU A 105 -17.44 -3.66 -10.58
C LEU A 105 -16.08 -3.90 -9.91
N GLU A 106 -15.07 -3.12 -10.27
CA GLU A 106 -13.72 -3.16 -9.69
C GLU A 106 -13.74 -2.86 -8.19
N GLU A 107 -14.50 -1.85 -7.75
CA GLU A 107 -14.68 -1.52 -6.33
C GLU A 107 -15.38 -2.66 -5.58
N LYS A 108 -16.37 -3.31 -6.20
CA LYS A 108 -17.07 -4.48 -5.62
C LYS A 108 -16.16 -5.70 -5.52
N ILE A 109 -15.32 -5.94 -6.52
CA ILE A 109 -14.32 -7.01 -6.51
C ILE A 109 -13.25 -6.73 -5.44
N LEU A 110 -12.81 -5.48 -5.30
CA LEU A 110 -11.88 -5.09 -4.24
C LEU A 110 -12.51 -5.31 -2.86
N LEU A 111 -13.78 -4.92 -2.67
CA LEU A 111 -14.55 -5.18 -1.44
C LEU A 111 -14.60 -6.65 -1.08
N ILE A 112 -15.03 -7.51 -2.01
CA ILE A 112 -15.15 -8.94 -1.72
C ILE A 112 -13.77 -9.57 -1.49
N SER A 113 -12.71 -9.06 -2.13
CA SER A 113 -11.33 -9.51 -1.90
C SER A 113 -10.87 -9.30 -0.46
N PHE A 114 -11.27 -8.20 0.20
CA PHE A 114 -11.02 -8.02 1.63
C PHE A 114 -11.87 -8.93 2.50
N SER A 115 -13.12 -9.19 2.11
CA SER A 115 -13.99 -10.13 2.84
C SER A 115 -13.46 -11.57 2.77
N TYR A 116 -12.89 -11.99 1.63
CA TYR A 116 -12.19 -13.27 1.51
C TYR A 116 -10.91 -13.33 2.33
N GLU A 117 -10.14 -12.23 2.40
CA GLU A 117 -8.97 -12.14 3.29
C GLU A 117 -9.39 -12.32 4.75
N MET A 118 -10.49 -11.65 5.16
CA MET A 118 -11.05 -11.75 6.50
C MET A 118 -11.42 -13.19 6.87
N SER A 119 -12.16 -13.88 5.97
CA SER A 119 -12.64 -15.24 6.26
C SER A 119 -11.51 -16.27 6.32
N ALA A 120 -10.36 -15.96 5.72
CA ALA A 120 -9.25 -16.87 5.53
C ALA A 120 -8.06 -16.57 6.43
N VAL A 121 -8.30 -15.88 7.56
CA VAL A 121 -7.24 -15.42 8.47
C VAL A 121 -6.37 -16.58 8.99
N ASP A 122 -6.95 -17.76 9.18
CA ASP A 122 -6.25 -18.98 9.59
C ASP A 122 -5.88 -19.90 8.40
N GLY A 123 -6.20 -19.47 7.18
CA GLY A 123 -5.96 -20.22 5.94
C GLY A 123 -7.10 -21.15 5.53
N GLU A 124 -8.18 -21.24 6.29
CA GLU A 124 -9.40 -21.96 5.91
C GLU A 124 -10.58 -20.99 5.84
N ILE A 125 -11.69 -21.39 5.23
CA ILE A 125 -12.92 -20.57 5.22
C ILE A 125 -14.05 -21.47 5.68
N ALA A 126 -14.74 -21.09 6.74
CA ALA A 126 -15.85 -21.83 7.31
C ALA A 126 -17.02 -21.92 6.32
N SER A 127 -17.90 -22.90 6.49
CA SER A 127 -19.03 -23.10 5.58
C SER A 127 -19.99 -21.89 5.56
N GLY A 128 -20.25 -21.30 6.74
CA GLY A 128 -21.13 -20.14 6.87
C GLY A 128 -20.56 -18.88 6.18
N GLU A 129 -19.28 -18.60 6.38
CA GLU A 129 -18.58 -17.49 5.71
C GLU A 129 -18.56 -17.66 4.20
N ARG A 130 -18.26 -18.88 3.72
CA ARG A 130 -18.28 -19.19 2.28
C ARG A 130 -19.66 -18.98 1.66
N GLU A 131 -20.73 -19.40 2.36
CA GLU A 131 -22.10 -19.16 1.91
C GLU A 131 -22.42 -17.66 1.86
N TYR A 132 -22.04 -16.92 2.91
CA TYR A 132 -22.21 -15.48 2.97
C TYR A 132 -21.47 -14.76 1.84
N LEU A 133 -20.21 -15.10 1.59
CA LEU A 133 -19.38 -14.54 0.52
C LEU A 133 -19.99 -14.81 -0.86
N ARG A 134 -20.43 -16.05 -1.13
CA ARG A 134 -21.04 -16.41 -2.41
C ARG A 134 -22.37 -15.69 -2.63
N ALA A 135 -23.22 -15.64 -1.60
CA ALA A 135 -24.47 -14.91 -1.68
C ALA A 135 -24.23 -13.41 -1.94
N THR A 136 -23.27 -12.83 -1.23
CA THR A 136 -22.89 -11.41 -1.38
C THR A 136 -22.33 -11.11 -2.77
N ALA A 137 -21.41 -11.95 -3.27
CA ALA A 137 -20.86 -11.82 -4.61
C ALA A 137 -21.94 -11.90 -5.70
N ASN A 138 -22.88 -12.84 -5.57
CA ASN A 138 -24.02 -12.97 -6.48
C ASN A 138 -24.91 -11.72 -6.47
N ILE A 139 -25.22 -11.19 -5.27
CA ILE A 139 -26.00 -9.95 -5.12
C ILE A 139 -25.27 -8.76 -5.76
N LEU A 140 -23.95 -8.68 -5.58
CA LEU A 140 -23.09 -7.65 -6.17
C LEU A 140 -22.84 -7.86 -7.67
N LYS A 141 -23.31 -8.98 -8.24
CA LYS A 141 -23.11 -9.38 -9.64
C LYS A 141 -21.62 -9.53 -10.01
N ILE A 142 -20.82 -10.02 -9.06
CA ILE A 142 -19.41 -10.33 -9.30
C ILE A 142 -19.32 -11.67 -10.05
N PRO A 143 -18.59 -11.75 -11.18
CA PRO A 143 -18.37 -13.01 -11.88
C PRO A 143 -17.78 -14.10 -10.98
N PRO A 144 -18.36 -15.33 -10.96
CA PRO A 144 -17.92 -16.41 -10.07
C PRO A 144 -16.44 -16.78 -10.18
N GLN A 145 -15.88 -16.70 -11.39
CA GLN A 145 -14.47 -16.97 -11.66
C GLN A 145 -13.51 -16.14 -10.80
N TYR A 146 -13.88 -14.89 -10.45
CA TYR A 146 -13.06 -14.05 -9.58
C TYR A 146 -13.13 -14.52 -8.12
N THR A 147 -14.34 -14.86 -7.64
CA THR A 147 -14.52 -15.37 -6.29
C THR A 147 -13.89 -16.74 -6.07
N GLU A 148 -13.90 -17.60 -7.09
CA GLU A 148 -13.23 -18.91 -7.06
C GLU A 148 -11.72 -18.76 -6.91
N VAL A 149 -11.11 -17.86 -7.70
CA VAL A 149 -9.67 -17.60 -7.60
C VAL A 149 -9.29 -16.92 -6.29
N LEU A 150 -10.11 -16.00 -5.77
CA LEU A 150 -9.91 -15.40 -4.43
C LEU A 150 -9.96 -16.46 -3.33
N GLU A 151 -10.94 -17.36 -3.36
CA GLU A 151 -11.07 -18.46 -2.40
C GLU A 151 -9.81 -19.34 -2.41
N VAL A 152 -9.35 -19.74 -3.59
CA VAL A 152 -8.14 -20.54 -3.79
C VAL A 152 -6.89 -19.81 -3.28
N TRP A 153 -6.74 -18.52 -3.63
CA TRP A 153 -5.61 -17.70 -3.22
C TRP A 153 -5.47 -17.61 -1.69
N TYR A 154 -6.52 -17.16 -1.00
CA TYR A 154 -6.43 -16.93 0.44
C TYR A 154 -6.38 -18.22 1.26
N THR A 155 -6.93 -19.33 0.73
CA THR A 155 -6.75 -20.67 1.33
C THR A 155 -5.43 -21.35 0.94
N SER A 156 -4.50 -20.62 0.30
CA SER A 156 -3.16 -21.10 -0.09
C SER A 156 -3.17 -22.34 -0.97
N LYS A 157 -4.20 -22.47 -1.81
CA LYS A 157 -4.31 -23.53 -2.80
C LYS A 157 -3.70 -23.07 -4.13
N TYR A 158 -3.34 -24.03 -4.97
CA TYR A 158 -2.79 -23.76 -6.28
C TYR A 158 -3.86 -23.15 -7.21
N ILE A 159 -3.53 -22.02 -7.83
CA ILE A 159 -4.41 -21.37 -8.81
C ILE A 159 -4.20 -22.02 -10.19
N GLU A 160 -5.21 -22.74 -10.66
CA GLU A 160 -5.17 -23.37 -11.98
C GLU A 160 -5.34 -22.34 -13.12
N ASN A 161 -6.27 -21.40 -12.97
CA ASN A 161 -6.58 -20.42 -14.00
C ASN A 161 -5.75 -19.13 -13.84
N ILE A 162 -4.49 -19.20 -14.26
CA ILE A 162 -3.54 -18.07 -14.20
C ILE A 162 -4.02 -16.86 -15.02
N ALA A 163 -4.79 -17.06 -16.09
CA ALA A 163 -5.33 -15.96 -16.88
C ALA A 163 -6.33 -15.12 -16.07
N VAL A 164 -7.26 -15.78 -15.38
CA VAL A 164 -8.23 -15.10 -14.51
C VAL A 164 -7.54 -14.46 -13.31
N TRP A 165 -6.50 -15.09 -12.75
CA TRP A 165 -5.70 -14.47 -11.68
C TRP A 165 -5.05 -13.16 -12.12
N LYS A 166 -4.38 -13.15 -13.28
CA LYS A 166 -3.76 -11.93 -13.82
C LYS A 166 -4.79 -10.85 -14.15
N GLU A 167 -5.93 -11.23 -14.70
CA GLU A 167 -7.05 -10.30 -14.92
C GLU A 167 -7.53 -9.70 -13.59
N LEU A 168 -7.75 -10.54 -12.58
CA LEU A 168 -8.15 -10.09 -11.24
C LEU A 168 -7.13 -9.13 -10.63
N GLN A 169 -5.83 -9.45 -10.68
CA GLN A 169 -4.74 -8.58 -10.20
C GLN A 169 -4.78 -7.21 -10.89
N ASN A 170 -5.05 -7.16 -12.19
CA ASN A 170 -5.18 -5.92 -12.95
C ASN A 170 -6.44 -5.13 -12.56
N LEU A 171 -7.58 -5.81 -12.36
CA LEU A 171 -8.84 -5.16 -11.95
C LEU A 171 -8.72 -4.51 -10.58
N ILE A 172 -8.09 -5.20 -9.62
CA ILE A 172 -7.90 -4.68 -8.26
C ILE A 172 -6.53 -4.01 -8.03
N ASN A 173 -5.87 -3.57 -9.11
CA ASN A 173 -4.63 -2.82 -9.00
C ASN A 173 -4.87 -1.51 -8.22
N PRO A 174 -4.06 -1.17 -7.19
CA PRO A 174 -4.24 0.04 -6.39
C PRO A 174 -4.44 1.32 -7.18
N LYS A 175 -3.72 1.49 -8.31
CA LYS A 175 -3.82 2.69 -9.17
C LYS A 175 -5.21 2.94 -9.73
N ASN A 176 -6.02 1.88 -9.89
CA ASN A 176 -7.40 2.02 -10.35
C ASN A 176 -8.28 2.74 -9.32
N PHE A 177 -7.82 2.88 -8.08
CA PHE A 177 -8.58 3.42 -6.95
C PHE A 177 -7.96 4.69 -6.34
N ASP A 178 -6.99 5.32 -7.01
CA ASP A 178 -6.33 6.54 -6.52
C ASP A 178 -7.34 7.67 -6.18
N TYR A 179 -8.46 7.72 -6.89
CA TYR A 179 -9.54 8.69 -6.65
C TYR A 179 -10.27 8.50 -5.31
N LEU A 180 -10.11 7.34 -4.65
CA LEU A 180 -10.62 7.12 -3.30
C LEU A 180 -9.76 7.81 -2.24
N GLY A 181 -8.52 8.19 -2.56
CA GLY A 181 -7.58 8.74 -1.58
C GLY A 181 -7.20 7.75 -0.47
N LEU A 182 -7.40 6.44 -0.72
CA LEU A 182 -7.05 5.34 0.17
C LEU A 182 -5.80 4.64 -0.37
N ARG A 183 -4.96 4.11 0.51
CA ARG A 183 -3.71 3.44 0.13
C ARG A 183 -3.88 1.93 0.19
N PHE A 184 -3.96 1.30 -0.98
CA PHE A 184 -4.09 -0.15 -1.10
C PHE A 184 -2.76 -0.83 -1.43
N VAL A 185 -2.58 -2.06 -0.95
CA VAL A 185 -1.47 -2.94 -1.32
C VAL A 185 -1.91 -3.84 -2.48
N SER A 186 -1.07 -3.93 -3.52
CA SER A 186 -1.33 -4.82 -4.67
C SER A 186 -1.07 -6.27 -4.29
N LEU A 187 -1.86 -7.20 -4.85
CA LEU A 187 -1.63 -8.63 -4.69
C LEU A 187 -0.26 -9.07 -5.22
N ASP A 188 0.26 -8.42 -6.26
CA ASP A 188 1.62 -8.64 -6.76
C ASP A 188 2.69 -8.36 -5.69
N SER A 189 2.51 -7.33 -4.87
CA SER A 189 3.43 -7.03 -3.77
C SER A 189 3.33 -8.08 -2.66
N VAL A 190 2.11 -8.55 -2.36
CA VAL A 190 1.88 -9.61 -1.36
C VAL A 190 2.54 -10.91 -1.80
N GLU A 191 2.34 -11.32 -3.05
CA GLU A 191 2.94 -12.51 -3.64
C GLU A 191 4.47 -12.43 -3.61
N LEU A 192 5.01 -11.27 -3.99
CA LEU A 192 6.45 -11.03 -4.02
C LEU A 192 7.08 -11.10 -2.63
N LEU A 193 6.51 -10.40 -1.64
CA LEU A 193 7.03 -10.41 -0.28
C LEU A 193 6.85 -11.77 0.39
N THR A 194 5.75 -12.48 0.11
CA THR A 194 5.55 -13.87 0.54
C THR A 194 6.67 -14.77 0.01
N ARG A 195 7.01 -14.64 -1.28
CA ARG A 195 8.09 -15.42 -1.92
C ARG A 195 9.46 -15.11 -1.34
N ILE A 196 9.79 -13.84 -1.09
CA ILE A 196 11.09 -13.44 -0.54
C ILE A 196 11.23 -13.90 0.92
N THR A 197 10.19 -13.72 1.73
CA THR A 197 10.24 -13.96 3.17
C THR A 197 10.02 -15.43 3.53
N GLY A 198 9.34 -16.19 2.66
CA GLY A 198 8.84 -17.52 2.96
C GLY A 198 7.69 -17.54 3.98
N LYS A 199 7.18 -16.37 4.39
CA LYS A 199 6.00 -16.22 5.26
C LYS A 199 4.76 -16.03 4.40
N LYS A 200 3.65 -16.68 4.74
CA LYS A 200 2.35 -16.37 4.15
C LYS A 200 1.91 -14.99 4.62
N LEU A 201 1.92 -14.01 3.72
CA LEU A 201 1.46 -12.65 3.99
C LEU A 201 0.11 -12.42 3.33
N VAL A 202 -0.70 -11.55 3.94
CA VAL A 202 -1.90 -10.96 3.34
C VAL A 202 -1.75 -9.45 3.19
N LYS A 203 -2.73 -8.74 2.62
CA LYS A 203 -2.60 -7.29 2.38
C LYS A 203 -2.42 -6.53 3.68
N SER A 204 -3.15 -6.93 4.71
CA SER A 204 -3.08 -6.33 6.05
C SER A 204 -1.75 -6.55 6.80
N ASP A 205 -0.89 -7.45 6.36
CA ASP A 205 0.47 -7.60 6.91
C ASP A 205 1.46 -6.59 6.33
N ILE A 206 1.10 -5.95 5.21
CA ILE A 206 1.98 -5.10 4.43
C ILE A 206 1.41 -3.68 4.44
N ASN A 207 2.26 -2.70 4.72
CA ASN A 207 1.89 -1.30 4.64
C ASN A 207 2.88 -0.53 3.74
N THR A 208 2.58 0.73 3.48
CA THR A 208 3.42 1.60 2.63
C THR A 208 4.86 1.71 3.15
N ILE A 209 5.10 1.63 4.46
CA ILE A 209 6.46 1.68 5.04
C ILE A 209 7.25 0.44 4.63
N ILE A 210 6.67 -0.76 4.76
CA ILE A 210 7.29 -2.02 4.32
C ILE A 210 7.61 -1.95 2.83
N LEU A 211 6.66 -1.50 2.00
CA LEU A 211 6.87 -1.39 0.55
C LEU A 211 8.00 -0.42 0.21
N PHE A 212 8.02 0.77 0.84
CA PHE A 212 9.07 1.76 0.63
C PHE A 212 10.44 1.26 1.07
N LEU A 213 10.56 0.73 2.30
CA LEU A 213 11.85 0.26 2.83
C LEU A 213 12.37 -0.96 2.10
N THR A 214 11.49 -1.88 1.66
CA THR A 214 11.90 -3.02 0.85
C THR A 214 12.34 -2.57 -0.54
N SER A 215 11.67 -1.60 -1.13
CA SER A 215 12.08 -1.01 -2.41
C SER A 215 13.44 -0.33 -2.28
N LEU A 216 13.66 0.43 -1.20
CA LEU A 216 14.94 1.09 -0.92
C LEU A 216 16.05 0.06 -0.74
N LEU A 217 15.83 -0.93 0.12
CA LEU A 217 16.77 -2.04 0.31
C LEU A 217 17.12 -2.71 -1.02
N THR A 218 16.11 -3.05 -1.82
CA THR A 218 16.29 -3.74 -3.11
C THR A 218 17.05 -2.88 -4.12
N MET A 219 16.68 -1.62 -4.28
CA MET A 219 17.35 -0.71 -5.22
C MET A 219 18.78 -0.41 -4.80
N SER A 220 19.02 -0.14 -3.51
CA SER A 220 20.37 0.07 -2.99
C SER A 220 21.26 -1.15 -3.18
N TRP A 221 20.73 -2.36 -3.03
CA TRP A 221 21.46 -3.58 -3.40
C TRP A 221 21.78 -3.65 -4.89
N GLY A 222 20.87 -3.21 -5.76
CA GLY A 222 21.12 -3.15 -7.20
C GLY A 222 22.23 -2.18 -7.57
N VAL A 223 22.28 -1.02 -6.91
CA VAL A 223 23.35 -0.02 -7.02
C VAL A 223 24.69 -0.61 -6.58
N MET A 224 24.77 -1.14 -5.35
CA MET A 224 26.01 -1.71 -4.79
C MET A 224 26.56 -2.92 -5.58
N MET A 225 25.73 -3.55 -6.41
CA MET A 225 26.14 -4.69 -7.24
C MET A 225 26.41 -4.28 -8.69
N ALA A 226 26.18 -3.01 -9.06
CA ALA A 226 26.29 -2.53 -10.43
C ALA A 226 27.74 -2.57 -10.95
N ASP A 227 28.71 -2.24 -10.09
CA ASP A 227 30.15 -2.30 -10.39
C ASP A 227 30.78 -3.68 -10.09
N GLY A 228 29.99 -4.60 -9.51
CA GLY A 228 30.43 -5.93 -9.11
C GLY A 228 31.31 -5.98 -7.86
N MET A 229 31.53 -4.85 -7.17
CA MET A 229 32.35 -4.75 -5.98
C MET A 229 31.50 -4.50 -4.73
N GLN A 230 31.17 -5.57 -4.01
CA GLN A 230 30.46 -5.42 -2.74
C GLN A 230 31.38 -4.84 -1.65
N GLN A 231 31.29 -3.54 -1.39
CA GLN A 231 32.02 -2.94 -0.29
C GLN A 231 31.31 -3.20 1.05
N LYS A 232 32.05 -3.69 2.05
CA LYS A 232 31.50 -3.94 3.40
C LYS A 232 30.96 -2.66 4.05
N VAL A 233 31.52 -1.51 3.72
CA VAL A 233 31.15 -0.20 4.28
C VAL A 233 29.76 0.22 3.78
N GLU A 234 29.51 0.17 2.48
CA GLU A 234 28.19 0.44 1.88
C GLU A 234 27.12 -0.47 2.45
N LYS A 235 27.42 -1.77 2.61
CA LYS A 235 26.47 -2.72 3.22
C LYS A 235 26.10 -2.33 4.65
N GLN A 236 27.09 -1.95 5.46
CA GLN A 236 26.85 -1.53 6.83
C GLN A 236 26.06 -0.23 6.88
N LEU A 237 26.34 0.71 5.99
CA LEU A 237 25.62 1.96 5.89
C LEU A 237 24.17 1.74 5.46
N LEU A 238 23.92 0.93 4.42
CA LEU A 238 22.57 0.56 3.99
C LEU A 238 21.75 0.01 5.15
N VAL A 239 22.29 -1.00 5.85
CA VAL A 239 21.59 -1.61 6.99
C VAL A 239 21.33 -0.58 8.09
N LYS A 240 22.28 0.33 8.36
CA LYS A 240 22.10 1.41 9.34
C LYS A 240 21.01 2.39 8.92
N THR A 241 20.98 2.78 7.64
CA THR A 241 19.97 3.68 7.06
C THR A 241 18.58 3.05 7.13
N ILE A 242 18.43 1.80 6.69
CA ILE A 242 17.15 1.08 6.78
C ILE A 242 16.70 0.98 8.24
N LYS A 243 17.58 0.54 9.16
CA LYS A 243 17.23 0.41 10.59
C LYS A 243 16.81 1.73 11.24
N ARG A 244 17.39 2.86 10.81
CA ARG A 244 16.99 4.20 11.27
C ARG A 244 15.57 4.56 10.83
N LEU A 245 15.14 4.07 9.66
CA LEU A 245 13.82 4.34 9.10
C LEU A 245 12.75 3.33 9.53
N ILE A 246 13.09 2.27 10.26
CA ILE A 246 12.10 1.33 10.82
C ILE A 246 11.40 1.98 12.02
N PRO A 247 10.06 1.96 12.08
CA PRO A 247 9.32 2.52 13.21
C PRO A 247 9.63 1.80 14.52
N GLN A 248 9.98 2.56 15.56
CA GLN A 248 10.32 2.00 16.87
C GLN A 248 9.12 1.39 17.61
N LYS A 249 7.89 1.85 17.32
CA LYS A 249 6.67 1.41 18.01
C LYS A 249 5.89 0.33 17.25
N ASP A 250 6.29 0.01 16.03
CA ASP A 250 5.62 -0.96 15.18
C ASP A 250 6.44 -2.26 15.14
N ASN A 251 6.01 -3.25 15.92
CA ASN A 251 6.73 -4.52 16.04
C ASN A 251 6.59 -5.35 14.75
N ASP A 252 5.45 -5.30 14.08
CA ASP A 252 5.16 -6.10 12.88
C ASP A 252 6.04 -5.63 11.71
N VAL A 253 6.13 -4.32 11.50
CA VAL A 253 7.05 -3.75 10.49
C VAL A 253 8.49 -4.12 10.83
N ARG A 254 8.89 -4.06 12.10
CA ARG A 254 10.27 -4.40 12.50
C ARG A 254 10.61 -5.85 12.22
N GLU A 255 9.75 -6.78 12.65
CA GLU A 255 9.98 -8.22 12.46
C GLU A 255 10.08 -8.56 10.97
N LEU A 256 9.17 -8.02 10.16
CA LEU A 256 9.19 -8.27 8.71
C LEU A 256 10.42 -7.67 8.05
N MET A 257 10.81 -6.45 8.43
CA MET A 257 12.00 -5.79 7.89
C MET A 257 13.30 -6.48 8.30
N GLU A 258 13.39 -7.08 9.49
CA GLU A 258 14.54 -7.90 9.90
C GLU A 258 14.72 -9.12 8.98
N ILE A 259 13.63 -9.79 8.62
CA ILE A 259 13.65 -10.90 7.66
C ILE A 259 14.06 -10.40 6.27
N LEU A 260 13.50 -9.29 5.81
CA LEU A 260 13.79 -8.75 4.48
C LEU A 260 15.24 -8.28 4.35
N LEU A 261 15.83 -7.71 5.40
CA LEU A 261 17.26 -7.37 5.46
C LEU A 261 18.17 -8.58 5.23
N GLU A 262 17.74 -9.77 5.65
CA GLU A 262 18.46 -11.02 5.41
C GLU A 262 18.15 -11.62 4.02
N LYS A 263 16.88 -11.60 3.60
CA LYS A 263 16.38 -12.35 2.43
C LYS A 263 16.49 -11.62 1.10
N VAL A 264 16.34 -10.29 1.05
CA VAL A 264 16.48 -9.52 -0.19
C VAL A 264 17.86 -9.70 -0.85
N PRO A 265 18.99 -9.67 -0.12
CA PRO A 265 20.30 -9.96 -0.71
C PRO A 265 20.43 -11.37 -1.31
N GLN A 266 19.63 -12.33 -0.83
CA GLN A 266 19.68 -13.74 -1.24
C GLN A 266 18.73 -14.06 -2.39
N SER A 267 17.83 -13.14 -2.77
CA SER A 267 16.74 -13.41 -3.69
C SER A 267 17.01 -12.97 -5.13
N ASP A 268 18.15 -12.33 -5.40
CA ASP A 268 18.54 -11.72 -6.69
C ASP A 268 17.50 -10.75 -7.26
N ILE A 269 16.49 -10.34 -6.47
CA ILE A 269 15.38 -9.52 -6.95
C ILE A 269 15.84 -8.15 -7.44
N TYR A 270 16.93 -7.62 -6.88
CA TYR A 270 17.54 -6.36 -7.28
C TYR A 270 18.03 -6.37 -8.75
N GLN A 271 18.27 -7.56 -9.33
CA GLN A 271 18.65 -7.76 -10.73
C GLN A 271 17.43 -7.84 -11.67
N GLN A 272 16.21 -7.85 -11.13
CA GLN A 272 14.97 -8.07 -11.87
C GLN A 272 14.03 -6.86 -11.74
N PRO A 273 14.20 -5.81 -12.56
CA PRO A 273 13.39 -4.59 -12.49
C PRO A 273 11.89 -4.83 -12.52
N GLN A 274 11.44 -5.75 -13.38
CA GLN A 274 10.02 -6.09 -13.52
C GLN A 274 9.43 -6.69 -12.23
N GLU A 275 10.26 -7.37 -11.41
CA GLU A 275 9.81 -7.93 -10.14
C GLU A 275 9.79 -6.87 -9.05
N TRP A 276 10.89 -6.15 -8.80
CA TRP A 276 10.90 -5.19 -7.68
C TRP A 276 10.01 -3.97 -7.93
N LEU A 277 9.71 -3.61 -9.19
CA LEU A 277 8.73 -2.58 -9.50
C LEU A 277 7.34 -2.88 -8.93
N LYS A 278 7.00 -4.16 -8.70
CA LYS A 278 5.74 -4.54 -8.04
C LYS A 278 5.61 -3.89 -6.66
N LEU A 279 6.70 -3.79 -5.90
CA LEU A 279 6.77 -3.15 -4.58
C LEU A 279 6.45 -1.64 -4.64
N THR A 280 6.68 -1.01 -5.80
CA THR A 280 6.51 0.43 -5.98
C THR A 280 5.15 0.80 -6.59
N SER A 281 4.31 -0.20 -6.88
CA SER A 281 3.04 -0.01 -7.59
C SER A 281 2.06 0.94 -6.88
N SER A 282 2.08 0.95 -5.54
CA SER A 282 1.27 1.81 -4.67
C SER A 282 2.00 3.06 -4.17
N LEU A 283 3.27 3.25 -4.53
CA LEU A 283 4.03 4.45 -4.15
C LEU A 283 3.68 5.61 -5.07
N SER A 284 3.42 6.77 -4.47
CA SER A 284 3.22 8.03 -5.18
C SER A 284 4.54 8.58 -5.75
N GLU A 285 4.44 9.56 -6.66
CA GLU A 285 5.61 10.22 -7.22
C GLU A 285 6.56 10.81 -6.16
N PRO A 286 6.08 11.54 -5.11
CA PRO A 286 6.96 11.99 -4.02
C PRO A 286 7.73 10.85 -3.34
N GLU A 287 7.09 9.70 -3.12
CA GLU A 287 7.73 8.54 -2.46
C GLU A 287 8.78 7.90 -3.37
N LYS A 288 8.55 7.86 -4.68
CA LYS A 288 9.52 7.34 -5.66
C LYS A 288 10.71 8.28 -5.83
N ILE A 289 10.49 9.59 -5.82
CA ILE A 289 11.58 10.58 -5.84
C ILE A 289 12.38 10.50 -4.55
N LEU A 290 11.72 10.37 -3.40
CA LEU A 290 12.41 10.18 -2.12
C LEU A 290 13.26 8.90 -2.13
N LEU A 291 12.69 7.79 -2.63
CA LEU A 291 13.37 6.51 -2.80
C LEU A 291 14.66 6.62 -3.62
N ILE A 292 14.60 7.21 -4.82
CA ILE A 292 15.80 7.36 -5.66
C ILE A 292 16.81 8.36 -5.07
N SER A 293 16.35 9.37 -4.32
CA SER A 293 17.22 10.34 -3.66
C SER A 293 18.11 9.67 -2.61
N PHE A 294 17.56 8.73 -1.82
CA PHE A 294 18.37 7.92 -0.90
C PHE A 294 19.39 7.05 -1.63
N CYS A 295 19.04 6.49 -2.79
CA CYS A 295 19.98 5.70 -3.56
C CYS A 295 21.15 6.53 -4.09
N TYR A 296 20.89 7.75 -4.59
CA TYR A 296 21.96 8.68 -4.98
C TYR A 296 22.85 9.08 -3.81
N GLU A 297 22.24 9.47 -2.67
CA GLU A 297 22.98 9.80 -1.45
C GLU A 297 23.89 8.65 -1.03
N MET A 298 23.38 7.43 -1.01
CA MET A 298 24.15 6.25 -0.64
C MET A 298 25.31 5.96 -1.61
N SER A 299 25.13 6.23 -2.90
CA SER A 299 26.17 5.99 -3.91
C SER A 299 27.28 7.04 -3.83
N ALA A 300 27.03 8.19 -3.20
CA ALA A 300 28.00 9.28 -3.07
C ALA A 300 28.78 9.24 -1.74
N VAL A 301 28.63 8.17 -0.95
CA VAL A 301 29.15 8.09 0.44
C VAL A 301 30.67 8.11 0.51
N ASP A 302 31.34 7.54 -0.48
CA ASP A 302 32.80 7.55 -0.61
C ASP A 302 33.31 8.77 -1.41
N GLY A 303 32.40 9.64 -1.84
CA GLY A 303 32.68 10.90 -2.54
C GLY A 303 32.61 10.81 -4.06
N GLU A 304 32.41 9.62 -4.66
CA GLU A 304 32.28 9.45 -6.10
C GLU A 304 31.21 8.41 -6.46
N ILE A 305 30.27 8.78 -7.33
CA ILE A 305 29.33 7.81 -7.89
C ILE A 305 29.96 7.18 -9.13
N SER A 306 30.15 5.86 -9.11
CA SER A 306 30.74 5.12 -10.24
C SER A 306 29.88 5.20 -11.50
N VAL A 307 30.49 4.95 -12.67
CA VAL A 307 29.78 5.00 -13.96
C VAL A 307 28.67 3.94 -14.02
N GLU A 308 28.89 2.78 -13.42
CA GLU A 308 27.97 1.67 -13.36
C GLU A 308 26.76 1.98 -12.47
N GLU A 309 26.98 2.59 -11.30
CA GLU A 309 25.91 3.04 -10.41
C GLU A 309 25.06 4.14 -11.05
N ARG A 310 25.68 5.13 -11.71
CA ARG A 310 24.96 6.17 -12.47
C ARG A 310 24.04 5.55 -13.51
N LYS A 311 24.55 4.62 -14.31
CA LYS A 311 23.74 3.89 -15.31
C LYS A 311 22.56 3.15 -14.67
N TYR A 312 22.80 2.48 -13.54
CA TYR A 312 21.74 1.80 -12.81
C TYR A 312 20.68 2.78 -12.30
N LEU A 313 21.08 3.87 -11.64
CA LEU A 313 20.18 4.88 -11.08
C LEU A 313 19.37 5.60 -12.17
N HIS A 314 20.00 5.93 -13.30
CA HIS A 314 19.30 6.46 -14.46
C HIS A 314 18.23 5.50 -15.00
N SER A 315 18.58 4.22 -15.11
CA SER A 315 17.63 3.18 -15.54
C SER A 315 16.50 3.03 -14.53
N ALA A 316 16.81 3.03 -13.23
CA ALA A 316 15.83 2.97 -12.15
C ALA A 316 14.87 4.16 -12.16
N GLY A 317 15.37 5.38 -12.40
CA GLY A 317 14.53 6.56 -12.57
C GLY A 317 13.53 6.42 -13.72
N SER A 318 13.98 5.89 -14.86
CA SER A 318 13.11 5.59 -16.00
C SER A 318 12.06 4.52 -15.67
N TRP A 319 12.47 3.42 -15.04
CA TRP A 319 11.57 2.33 -14.61
C TRP A 319 10.50 2.81 -13.61
N LEU A 320 10.87 3.71 -12.69
CA LEU A 320 9.96 4.34 -11.73
C LEU A 320 9.05 5.40 -12.37
N SER A 321 9.29 5.75 -13.63
CA SER A 321 8.62 6.85 -14.35
C SER A 321 8.86 8.22 -13.72
N ILE A 322 10.08 8.47 -13.23
CA ILE A 322 10.51 9.77 -12.70
C ILE A 322 10.97 10.67 -13.87
N GLU A 323 10.55 11.94 -13.86
CA GLU A 323 10.99 12.90 -14.89
C GLU A 323 12.53 12.97 -14.94
N PRO A 324 13.19 12.85 -16.12
CA PRO A 324 14.65 12.80 -16.23
C PRO A 324 15.37 13.99 -15.60
N GLN A 325 14.75 15.17 -15.58
CA GLN A 325 15.34 16.36 -14.97
C GLN A 325 15.64 16.18 -13.47
N TYR A 326 14.81 15.40 -12.73
CA TYR A 326 15.06 15.15 -11.31
C TYR A 326 16.19 14.14 -11.12
N VAL A 327 16.26 13.13 -12.00
CA VAL A 327 17.34 12.14 -11.97
C VAL A 327 18.68 12.81 -12.26
N ASN A 328 18.75 13.65 -13.30
CA ASN A 328 19.95 14.41 -13.67
C ASN A 328 20.37 15.38 -12.55
N PHE A 329 19.39 16.04 -11.93
CA PHE A 329 19.65 16.94 -10.81
C PHE A 329 20.24 16.20 -9.61
N LEU A 330 19.64 15.06 -9.22
CA LEU A 330 20.14 14.25 -8.11
C LEU A 330 21.56 13.73 -8.40
N GLU A 331 21.83 13.26 -9.62
CA GLU A 331 23.17 12.83 -10.02
C GLU A 331 24.19 13.96 -9.85
N ALA A 332 23.89 15.16 -10.34
CA ALA A 332 24.82 16.28 -10.26
C ALA A 332 25.06 16.73 -8.79
N VAL A 333 24.00 16.86 -7.97
CA VAL A 333 24.16 17.32 -6.57
C VAL A 333 24.98 16.32 -5.78
N PHE A 334 24.63 15.04 -5.85
CA PHE A 334 25.31 14.01 -5.09
C PHE A 334 26.68 13.64 -5.68
N GLY A 335 26.89 13.84 -6.97
CA GLY A 335 28.19 13.69 -7.64
C GLY A 335 29.16 14.84 -7.40
N GLY A 336 28.75 15.92 -6.73
CA GLY A 336 29.59 17.09 -6.47
C GLY A 336 29.75 18.04 -7.67
N ASP A 337 28.97 17.81 -8.73
CA ASP A 337 28.88 18.71 -9.89
C ASP A 337 27.99 19.89 -9.47
N GLY A 338 28.59 21.00 -9.03
CA GLY A 338 27.85 22.17 -8.54
C GLY A 338 26.68 22.57 -9.45
N ILE A 339 25.51 22.86 -8.85
CA ILE A 339 24.26 23.08 -9.61
C ILE A 339 23.76 24.52 -9.50
N ASP A 340 23.58 25.16 -10.65
CA ASP A 340 22.94 26.48 -10.78
C ASP A 340 21.42 26.41 -11.10
N ASP A 341 20.86 25.21 -11.33
CA ASP A 341 19.44 25.02 -11.64
C ASP A 341 18.54 25.12 -10.39
N THR A 342 18.34 26.37 -9.97
CA THR A 342 17.45 26.75 -8.86
C THR A 342 15.97 26.43 -9.13
N VAL A 343 15.58 26.25 -10.40
CA VAL A 343 14.18 25.94 -10.78
C VAL A 343 13.88 24.48 -10.46
N VAL A 344 14.75 23.56 -10.89
CA VAL A 344 14.59 22.13 -10.61
C VAL A 344 14.72 21.88 -9.11
N LEU A 345 15.68 22.50 -8.41
CA LEU A 345 15.79 22.41 -6.95
C LEU A 345 14.49 22.83 -6.26
N LYS A 346 13.93 23.99 -6.63
CA LYS A 346 12.67 24.47 -6.03
C LYS A 346 11.50 23.52 -6.28
N ARG A 347 11.40 22.96 -7.49
CA ARG A 347 10.34 21.99 -7.82
C ARG A 347 10.51 20.69 -7.05
N LEU A 348 11.74 20.17 -6.97
CA LEU A 348 12.09 18.99 -6.17
C LEU A 348 11.75 19.21 -4.70
N LYS A 349 12.20 20.33 -4.10
CA LYS A 349 11.89 20.71 -2.71
C LYS A 349 10.38 20.76 -2.45
N SER A 350 9.58 21.20 -3.43
CA SER A 350 8.13 21.21 -3.32
C SER A 350 7.48 19.84 -3.41
N ILE A 351 8.06 18.90 -4.17
CA ILE A 351 7.51 17.55 -4.37
C ILE A 351 7.76 16.68 -3.14
N ILE A 352 9.00 16.68 -2.65
CA ILE A 352 9.38 15.93 -1.44
C ILE A 352 9.27 16.78 -0.17
N HIS A 353 8.41 17.81 -0.17
CA HIS A 353 8.20 18.62 1.04
C HIS A 353 7.61 17.75 2.17
N PRO A 354 8.08 17.85 3.43
CA PRO A 354 7.64 16.98 4.52
C PRO A 354 6.12 16.98 4.74
N ASP A 355 5.45 18.11 4.46
CA ASP A 355 3.98 18.24 4.55
C ASP A 355 3.22 17.28 3.64
N LYS A 356 3.82 16.85 2.53
CA LYS A 356 3.21 15.86 1.61
C LYS A 356 3.09 14.48 2.23
N PHE A 357 3.86 14.20 3.28
CA PHE A 357 3.94 12.89 3.92
C PHE A 357 3.25 12.82 5.28
N GLN A 358 2.77 13.95 5.81
CA GLN A 358 2.13 14.04 7.13
C GLN A 358 0.91 13.13 7.29
N GLU A 359 0.20 12.86 6.20
CA GLU A 359 -0.99 11.99 6.19
C GLU A 359 -0.66 10.50 6.02
N ILE A 360 0.62 10.18 5.74
CA ILE A 360 1.10 8.80 5.51
C ILE A 360 1.69 8.25 6.80
N ASN A 361 2.85 8.79 7.21
CA ASN A 361 3.55 8.39 8.42
C ASN A 361 4.69 9.37 8.73
N GLU A 362 4.99 9.57 10.01
CA GLU A 362 6.09 10.43 10.50
C GLU A 362 7.46 10.03 9.92
N ILE A 363 7.69 8.75 9.64
CA ILE A 363 8.95 8.28 9.04
C ILE A 363 9.23 8.92 7.69
N PHE A 364 8.20 9.07 6.85
CA PHE A 364 8.37 9.72 5.56
C PHE A 364 8.63 11.22 5.70
N VAL A 365 8.05 11.85 6.72
CA VAL A 365 8.32 13.26 7.06
C VAL A 365 9.80 13.43 7.42
N ASP A 366 10.32 12.56 8.28
CA ASP A 366 11.71 12.62 8.72
C ASP A 366 12.70 12.24 7.61
N ALA A 367 12.34 11.25 6.79
CA ALA A 367 13.12 10.86 5.60
C ALA A 367 13.19 12.01 4.58
N ALA A 368 12.09 12.70 4.33
CA ALA A 368 12.04 13.87 3.47
C ALA A 368 12.87 15.04 3.99
N ARG A 369 12.76 15.36 5.30
CA ARG A 369 13.60 16.39 5.94
C ARG A 369 15.08 16.08 5.78
N TYR A 370 15.46 14.84 6.07
CA TYR A 370 16.84 14.39 5.96
C TYR A 370 17.41 14.59 4.54
N ILE A 371 16.70 14.15 3.50
CA ILE A 371 17.15 14.35 2.12
C ILE A 371 17.23 15.85 1.76
N LEU A 372 16.24 16.65 2.18
CA LEU A 372 16.24 18.09 1.91
C LEU A 372 17.40 18.82 2.58
N ASP A 373 17.71 18.48 3.83
CA ASP A 373 18.85 19.03 4.57
C ASP A 373 20.16 18.66 3.86
N THR A 374 20.29 17.42 3.40
CA THR A 374 21.46 16.96 2.62
C THR A 374 21.60 17.72 1.30
N LEU A 375 20.50 17.87 0.54
CA LEU A 375 20.51 18.62 -0.72
C LEU A 375 20.90 20.08 -0.49
N GLU A 376 20.47 20.69 0.62
CA GLU A 376 20.82 22.06 0.96
C GLU A 376 22.32 22.23 1.26
N VAL A 377 22.93 21.28 1.95
CA VAL A 377 24.38 21.30 2.21
C VAL A 377 25.19 21.11 0.93
N LEU A 378 24.73 20.29 -0.02
CA LEU A 378 25.46 19.97 -1.24
C LEU A 378 25.23 20.96 -2.40
N SER A 379 24.18 21.78 -2.33
CA SER A 379 23.86 22.76 -3.38
C SER A 379 24.63 24.09 -3.26
N PHE A 380 25.48 24.26 -2.25
CA PHE A 380 26.29 25.47 -1.98
C PHE A 380 27.71 25.07 -1.55
#